data_AF-A0A449IIW9-F1
#
_entry.id   AF-A0A449IIW9-F1
#
_cell.length_a   1.000
_cell.length_b   1.000
_cell.length_c   1.000
_cell.angle_alpha   90.00
_cell.angle_beta   90.00
_cell.angle_gamma   90.00
#
_symmetry.space_group_name_H-M   'P 1'
#
loop_
_entity.id
_entity.type
_entity.pdbx_description
1 polymer ?
#
loop_
_entity_poly.entity_id
_entity_poly.type
_entity_poly.pdbx_seq_one_letter_code
_entity_poly.pdbx_strand_id
1 'polypeptide(L)' 'MGMTDDDDNVYCDVQMPLAQGKELLHLLSTLRESNTHPTLNRVFEQMQYELSTSIDIVENPPTWGLWRE' A
#
# COMPACT_ATOMS: atom_id res chain seq x y z
N MET A 1 14.59 -26.67 -4.15
CA MET A 1 14.56 -25.27 -4.63
C MET A 1 14.92 -24.43 -3.42
N GLY A 2 16.14 -23.88 -3.36
CA GLY A 2 16.59 -23.15 -2.17
C GLY A 2 15.85 -21.83 -2.05
N MET A 3 15.10 -21.63 -0.97
CA MET A 3 14.71 -20.30 -0.55
C MET A 3 15.93 -19.71 0.15
N THR A 4 16.64 -18.83 -0.54
CA THR A 4 17.53 -17.89 0.13
C THR A 4 16.62 -16.91 0.85
N ASP A 5 16.34 -17.16 2.13
CA ASP A 5 15.86 -16.15 3.07
C ASP A 5 16.97 -15.09 3.24
N ASP A 6 17.20 -14.28 2.20
CA ASP A 6 17.86 -12.96 2.34
C ASP A 6 16.80 -11.93 2.81
N ASP A 7 15.87 -12.37 3.66
CA ASP A 7 14.59 -11.75 3.97
C ASP A 7 14.66 -11.00 5.31
N ASP A 8 15.56 -10.02 5.43
CA ASP A 8 15.50 -8.99 6.49
C ASP A 8 14.35 -7.97 6.22
N ASN A 9 13.24 -8.45 5.68
CA ASN A 9 12.07 -7.65 5.33
C ASN A 9 11.19 -7.46 6.55
N VAL A 10 10.84 -6.21 6.85
CA VAL A 10 9.91 -5.87 7.93
C VAL A 10 8.49 -5.78 7.36
N TYR A 11 7.57 -6.59 7.88
CA TYR A 11 6.14 -6.51 7.56
C TYR A 11 5.40 -5.62 8.56
N CYS A 12 4.50 -4.77 8.07
CA CYS A 12 3.69 -3.87 8.90
C CYS A 12 2.25 -3.87 8.41
N ASP A 13 1.33 -4.34 9.26
CA ASP A 13 -0.11 -4.24 9.04
C ASP A 13 -0.63 -2.97 9.71
N VAL A 14 -1.16 -2.03 8.92
CA VAL A 14 -1.61 -0.72 9.40
C VAL A 14 -3.05 -0.48 8.97
N GLN A 15 -3.93 -0.25 9.94
CA GLN A 15 -5.30 0.16 9.70
C GLN A 15 -5.51 1.63 10.04
N MET A 16 -6.30 2.33 9.24
CA MET A 16 -6.64 3.74 9.46
C MET A 16 -7.99 4.09 8.84
N PRO A 17 -8.66 5.17 9.30
CA PRO A 17 -9.84 5.71 8.62
C PRO A 17 -9.53 6.16 7.18
N LEU A 18 -10.53 6.08 6.30
CA LEU A 18 -10.42 6.43 4.87
C LEU A 18 -9.78 7.82 4.64
N ALA A 19 -10.16 8.81 5.43
CA ALA A 19 -9.59 10.16 5.32
C ALA A 19 -8.07 10.19 5.58
N GLN A 20 -7.62 9.46 6.60
CA GLN A 20 -6.19 9.34 6.92
C GLN A 20 -5.46 8.52 5.85
N GLY A 21 -6.11 7.50 5.28
CA GLY A 21 -5.56 6.75 4.15
C GLY A 21 -5.29 7.64 2.93
N LYS A 22 -6.26 8.51 2.58
CA LYS A 22 -6.10 9.45 1.46
C LYS A 22 -5.00 10.48 1.73
N GLU A 23 -4.92 10.99 2.94
CA GLU A 23 -3.86 11.92 3.35
C GLU A 23 -2.48 11.25 3.29
N LEU A 24 -2.35 10.03 3.82
CA LEU A 24 -1.11 9.27 3.76
C LEU A 24 -0.69 8.95 2.31
N LEU A 25 -1.64 8.59 1.45
CA LEU A 25 -1.36 8.35 0.03
C LEU A 25 -0.77 9.61 -0.64
N HIS A 26 -1.34 10.77 -0.38
CA HIS A 26 -0.82 12.05 -0.89
C HIS A 26 0.58 12.37 -0.37
N LEU A 27 0.83 12.11 0.92
CA LEU A 27 2.15 12.28 1.53
C LEU A 27 3.20 11.36 0.88
N LEU A 28 2.86 10.08 0.65
CA LEU A 28 3.76 9.12 0.00
C LEU A 28 4.12 9.52 -1.43
N SER A 29 3.15 10.04 -2.20
CA SER A 29 3.43 10.58 -3.54
C SER A 29 4.39 11.75 -3.47
N THR A 30 4.17 12.69 -2.54
CA THR A 30 5.05 13.85 -2.31
C THR A 30 6.47 13.42 -1.93
N LEU A 31 6.60 12.45 -1.01
CA LEU A 31 7.90 11.93 -0.58
C LEU A 31 8.66 11.26 -1.73
N ARG A 32 7.96 10.46 -2.53
CA ARG A 32 8.55 9.80 -3.71
C ARG A 32 9.01 10.82 -4.76
N GLU A 33 8.17 11.81 -5.07
CA GLU A 33 8.50 12.88 -6.04
C GLU A 33 9.66 13.76 -5.57
N SER A 34 9.76 14.00 -4.27
CA SER A 34 10.86 14.78 -3.69
C SER A 34 12.22 14.10 -3.80
N ASN A 35 12.24 12.76 -3.94
CA ASN A 35 13.45 11.93 -4.02
C ASN A 35 14.46 12.17 -2.87
N THR A 36 14.00 12.66 -1.71
CA THR A 36 14.85 12.91 -0.54
C THR A 36 15.27 11.63 0.18
N HIS A 37 14.56 10.53 -0.06
CA HIS A 37 14.80 9.21 0.54
C HIS A 37 14.90 8.11 -0.54
N PRO A 38 15.96 8.11 -1.38
CA PRO A 38 16.04 7.23 -2.53
C PRO A 38 16.05 5.73 -2.17
N THR A 39 16.55 5.37 -0.99
CA THR A 39 16.52 3.99 -0.48
C THR A 39 15.12 3.50 -0.16
N LEU A 40 14.16 4.41 0.04
CA LEU A 40 12.76 4.11 0.34
C LEU A 40 11.85 4.23 -0.89
N ASN A 41 12.36 4.60 -2.07
CA ASN A 41 11.51 4.80 -3.25
C ASN A 41 10.67 3.56 -3.60
N ARG A 42 11.28 2.36 -3.52
CA ARG A 42 10.56 1.10 -3.74
C ARG A 42 9.50 0.84 -2.68
N VAL A 43 9.79 1.18 -1.41
CA VAL A 43 8.84 1.07 -0.31
C VAL A 43 7.68 2.04 -0.49
N PHE A 44 7.94 3.29 -0.88
CA PHE A 44 6.88 4.27 -1.16
C PHE A 44 6.01 3.89 -2.35
N GLU A 45 6.58 3.28 -3.38
CA GLU A 45 5.82 2.76 -4.52
C GLU A 45 4.89 1.62 -4.10
N GLN A 46 5.40 0.66 -3.33
CA GLN A 46 4.59 -0.44 -2.78
C GLN A 46 3.50 0.06 -1.85
N MET A 47 3.83 0.96 -0.92
CA MET A 47 2.84 1.57 -0.02
C MET A 47 1.76 2.32 -0.80
N GLN A 48 2.11 3.06 -1.85
CA GLN A 48 1.11 3.73 -2.70
C GLN A 48 0.19 2.73 -3.39
N TYR A 49 0.75 1.67 -3.96
CA TYR A 49 -0.04 0.63 -4.62
C TYR A 49 -1.02 -0.02 -3.65
N GLU A 50 -0.53 -0.63 -2.57
CA GLU A 50 -1.34 -1.36 -1.59
C GLU A 50 -2.37 -0.46 -0.92
N LEU A 51 -1.99 0.77 -0.55
CA LEU A 51 -2.90 1.72 0.07
C LEU A 51 -3.97 2.20 -0.91
N SER A 52 -3.62 2.48 -2.16
CA SER A 52 -4.59 2.88 -3.19
C SER A 52 -5.60 1.76 -3.49
N THR A 53 -5.14 0.51 -3.56
CA THR A 53 -6.02 -0.67 -3.70
C THR A 53 -6.93 -0.83 -2.49
N SER A 54 -6.39 -0.68 -1.27
CA SER A 54 -7.20 -0.78 -0.05
C SER A 54 -8.25 0.33 0.04
N ILE A 55 -7.91 1.56 -0.38
CA ILE A 55 -8.85 2.66 -0.49
C ILE A 55 -9.93 2.35 -1.53
N ASP A 56 -9.55 1.87 -2.72
CA ASP A 56 -10.49 1.51 -3.77
C ASP A 56 -11.47 0.42 -3.32
N ILE A 57 -11.03 -0.58 -2.55
CA ILE A 57 -11.93 -1.59 -1.97
C ILE A 57 -12.93 -0.98 -0.99
N VAL A 58 -12.56 0.06 -0.23
CA VAL A 58 -13.48 0.72 0.70
C VAL A 58 -14.46 1.63 -0.04
N GLU A 59 -14.00 2.38 -1.03
CA GLU A 59 -14.82 3.33 -1.80
C GLU A 59 -15.70 2.65 -2.85
N ASN A 60 -15.14 1.64 -3.52
CA ASN A 60 -15.75 0.84 -4.56
C ASN A 60 -15.69 -0.64 -4.15
N PRO A 61 -16.46 -1.03 -3.12
CA PRO A 61 -16.45 -2.41 -2.64
C PRO A 61 -16.73 -3.35 -3.79
N PRO A 62 -15.77 -4.25 -4.09
CA PRO A 62 -15.94 -5.15 -5.22
C PRO A 62 -17.18 -6.01 -4.96
N THR A 63 -17.92 -6.34 -6.01
CA THR A 63 -19.10 -7.23 -5.90
C THR A 63 -18.70 -8.69 -5.68
N TRP A 64 -17.54 -8.95 -5.05
CA TRP A 64 -17.03 -10.28 -4.75
C TRP A 64 -17.99 -10.91 -3.72
N GLY A 65 -19.01 -11.57 -4.25
CA GLY A 65 -20.23 -11.95 -3.51
C GLY A 65 -21.51 -12.05 -4.36
N LEU A 66 -21.50 -11.69 -5.65
CA LEU A 66 -22.57 -12.07 -6.60
C LEU A 66 -22.51 -13.53 -7.05
N TRP A 67 -21.52 -14.30 -6.60
CA TRP A 67 -21.58 -15.77 -6.58
C TRP A 67 -22.32 -16.20 -5.31
N ARG A 68 -23.64 -15.97 -5.27
CA ARG A 68 -24.53 -16.71 -4.37
C ARG A 68 -25.49 -17.50 -5.25
N GLU A 69 -25.55 -18.81 -4.95
CA GLU A 69 -26.48 -19.80 -5.50
C GLU A 69 -27.94 -19.31 -5.51
#